data_AF-A0A942BQ66-F1
#
_entry.id   AF-A0A942BQ66-F1
#
_cell.length_a   1.000
_cell.length_b   1.000
_cell.length_c   1.000
_cell.angle_alpha   90.00
_cell.angle_beta   90.00
_cell.angle_gamma   90.00
#
_symmetry.space_group_name_H-M   'P 1'
#
loop_
_entity.id
_entity.type
_entity.pdbx_description
1 polymer ?
#
loop_
_entity_poly.entity_id
_entity_poly.type
_entity_poly.pdbx_seq_one_letter_code
_entity_poly.pdbx_strand_id
1 'polypeptide(L)' 'MDSQLVEIWRDEHGTEWELADFGEGCIVRERNILDLIDGDAREGYAVIARFQAAEDARDFLKREGFDSIGRDDA' A
#
# COMPACT_ATOMS: atom_id res chain seq x y z
N MET A 1 -3.76 9.82 16.79
CA MET A 1 -4.06 9.70 15.36
C MET A 1 -2.80 9.16 14.76
N ASP A 2 -2.81 7.85 14.62
CA ASP A 2 -1.74 7.00 14.16
C ASP A 2 -1.23 7.51 12.82
N SER A 3 0.01 8.00 12.78
CA SER A 3 0.67 8.41 11.52
C SER A 3 0.90 7.15 10.71
N GLN A 4 -0.07 6.82 9.86
CA GLN A 4 -0.01 5.67 8.97
C GLN A 4 0.97 6.01 7.85
N LEU A 5 2.12 5.36 7.85
CA LEU A 5 3.08 5.54 6.76
C LEU A 5 2.59 4.78 5.55
N VAL A 6 2.28 5.52 4.47
CA VAL A 6 1.80 4.95 3.21
C VAL A 6 2.86 5.16 2.13
N GLU A 7 3.41 4.07 1.61
CA GLU A 7 4.27 4.11 0.43
C GLU A 7 3.48 3.68 -0.81
N ILE A 8 3.60 4.44 -1.90
CA ILE A 8 2.92 4.16 -3.15
C ILE A 8 3.88 3.46 -4.10
N TRP A 9 3.41 2.34 -4.64
CA TRP A 9 4.10 1.48 -5.57
C TRP A 9 3.29 1.34 -6.85
N ARG A 10 3.95 1.05 -7.96
CA ARG A 10 3.30 0.83 -9.25
C ARG A 10 3.79 -0.47 -9.87
N ASP A 11 2.88 -1.31 -10.33
CA ASP A 11 3.24 -2.57 -11.01
C ASP A 11 3.49 -2.36 -12.52
N GLU A 12 3.92 -3.41 -13.22
CA GLU A 12 4.23 -3.37 -14.66
C GLU A 12 3.03 -2.97 -15.55
N HIS A 13 1.81 -3.21 -15.09
CA HIS A 13 0.56 -2.85 -15.75
C HIS A 13 0.12 -1.42 -15.45
N GLY A 14 0.85 -0.72 -14.57
CA GLY A 14 0.57 0.66 -14.19
C GLY A 14 -0.45 0.83 -13.07
N THR A 15 -0.88 -0.26 -12.42
CA THR A 15 -1.76 -0.19 -11.24
C THR A 15 -0.98 0.35 -10.06
N GLU A 16 -1.60 1.21 -9.27
CA GLU A 16 -1.01 1.79 -8.08
C GLU A 16 -1.40 0.98 -6.84
N TRP A 17 -0.44 0.81 -5.94
CA TRP A 17 -0.53 -0.01 -4.74
C TRP A 17 -0.04 0.78 -3.55
N GLU A 18 -0.69 0.59 -2.41
CA GLU A 18 -0.34 1.20 -1.15
C GLU A 18 0.26 0.14 -0.22
N LEU A 19 1.48 0.40 0.23
CA LEU A 19 2.07 -0.24 1.39
C LEU A 19 1.74 0.63 2.61
N ALA A 20 0.77 0.20 3.40
CA ALA A 20 0.38 0.88 4.62
C ALA A 20 1.02 0.20 5.84
N ASP A 21 1.75 0.96 6.64
CA ASP A 21 2.32 0.53 7.93
C ASP A 21 1.51 1.10 9.09
N PHE A 22 1.08 0.20 9.99
CA PHE A 22 0.27 0.53 11.18
C PHE A 22 1.06 0.36 12.48
N GLY A 23 2.40 0.26 12.44
CA GLY A 23 3.25 0.02 13.60
C GLY A 23 3.21 -1.41 14.18
N GLU A 24 2.09 -2.12 14.06
CA GLU A 24 1.94 -3.55 14.43
C GLU A 24 2.04 -4.52 13.23
N GLY A 25 2.15 -3.97 12.03
CA GLY A 25 2.29 -4.71 10.79
C GLY A 25 2.00 -3.84 9.57
N CYS A 26 2.23 -4.42 8.40
CA CYS A 26 2.11 -3.72 7.13
C CYS A 26 1.22 -4.51 6.18
N ILE A 27 0.45 -3.82 5.35
CA ILE A 27 -0.37 -4.45 4.32
C ILE A 27 -0.08 -3.81 2.97
N VAL A 28 -0.11 -4.65 1.92
CA VAL A 28 -0.07 -4.20 0.54
C VAL A 28 -1.48 -4.32 -0.03
N ARG A 29 -2.05 -3.19 -0.45
CA ARG A 29 -3.41 -3.08 -0.97
C ARG A 29 -3.42 -2.29 -2.28
N GLU A 30 -4.33 -2.62 -3.18
CA GLU A 30 -4.53 -1.83 -4.39
C GLU A 30 -5.08 -0.44 -4.02
N ARG A 31 -4.55 0.61 -4.64
CA ARG A 31 -5.06 1.97 -4.48
C ARG A 31 -6.33 2.13 -5.32
N ASN A 32 -7.49 2.14 -4.67
CA ASN A 32 -8.75 2.39 -5.35
C ASN A 32 -9.07 3.90 -5.36
N ILE A 33 -9.09 4.51 -6.55
CA ILE A 33 -9.45 5.92 -6.77
C ILE A 33 -10.85 6.32 -6.23
N LEU A 34 -11.73 5.36 -5.94
CA LEU A 34 -13.04 5.63 -5.32
C LEU A 34 -12.95 5.94 -3.82
N ASP A 35 -11.85 5.57 -3.16
CA ASP A 35 -11.61 5.81 -1.73
C ASP A 35 -11.47 7.32 -1.40
N LEU A 36 -10.94 8.09 -2.36
CA LEU A 36 -10.79 9.54 -2.26
C LEU A 36 -12.14 10.30 -2.26
N ILE A 37 -13.25 9.65 -2.64
CA ILE A 37 -14.51 10.33 -2.93
C ILE A 37 -15.56 10.14 -1.82
N ASP A 38 -15.63 8.97 -1.18
CA ASP A 38 -16.77 8.66 -0.28
C ASP A 38 -16.41 8.52 1.21
N GLY A 39 -15.12 8.38 1.56
CA GLY A 39 -14.69 8.25 2.95
C GLY A 39 -15.07 6.93 3.63
N ASP A 40 -15.65 5.98 2.88
CA ASP A 40 -15.88 4.61 3.33
C ASP A 40 -14.71 3.70 2.92
N ALA A 41 -13.65 3.72 3.74
CA ALA A 41 -12.42 2.96 3.54
C ALA A 41 -12.57 1.46 3.85
N ARG A 42 -13.73 0.85 3.60
CA ARG A 42 -13.99 -0.57 3.93
C ARG A 42 -14.52 -1.41 2.77
N GLU A 43 -15.05 -0.81 1.72
CA GLU A 43 -15.47 -1.54 0.51
C GLU A 43 -14.40 -1.47 -0.59
N GLY A 44 -13.75 -2.60 -0.90
CA GLY A 44 -13.07 -2.77 -2.19
C GLY A 44 -11.55 -2.94 -2.18
N TYR A 45 -10.88 -3.00 -1.02
CA TYR A 45 -9.44 -3.26 -1.01
C TYR A 45 -9.10 -4.71 -1.34
N ALA A 46 -8.46 -4.92 -2.50
CA ALA A 46 -7.73 -6.14 -2.77
C ALA A 46 -6.42 -6.11 -1.97
N VAL A 47 -6.42 -6.73 -0.79
CA VAL A 47 -5.19 -6.97 -0.03
C VAL A 47 -4.51 -8.19 -0.63
N ILE A 48 -3.34 -7.99 -1.24
CA ILE A 48 -2.58 -9.08 -1.86
C ILE A 48 -1.59 -9.73 -0.88
N ALA A 49 -1.13 -8.97 0.13
CA ALA A 49 -0.14 -9.48 1.08
C ALA A 49 -0.17 -8.70 2.40
N ARG A 50 0.26 -9.38 3.47
CA ARG A 50 0.45 -8.82 4.81
C ARG A 50 1.82 -9.23 5.33
N PHE A 51 2.52 -8.28 5.95
CA PHE A 51 3.87 -8.46 6.45
C PHE A 51 3.96 -7.95 7.89
N GLN A 52 4.90 -8.51 8.65
CA GLN A 52 5.19 -8.05 10.01
C GLN A 52 6.18 -6.87 10.02
N ALA A 53 6.96 -6.71 8.96
CA ALA A 53 7.91 -5.62 8.80
C ALA A 53 7.79 -4.99 7.42
N ALA A 54 7.93 -3.65 7.36
CA ALA A 54 7.84 -2.91 6.11
C ALA A 54 8.99 -3.26 5.16
N GLU A 55 10.15 -3.63 5.70
CA GLU A 55 11.31 -4.05 4.91
C GLU A 55 11.02 -5.31 4.09
N ASP A 56 10.38 -6.31 4.67
CA ASP A 56 9.93 -7.52 3.95
C ASP A 56 8.90 -7.18 2.86
N ALA A 57 7.97 -6.27 3.16
CA ALA A 57 6.96 -5.85 2.19
C ALA A 57 7.60 -5.14 0.99
N ARG A 58 8.59 -4.28 1.23
CA ARG A 58 9.37 -3.61 0.18
C ARG A 58 10.21 -4.58 -0.63
N ASP A 59 10.82 -5.59 0.01
CA ASP A 59 11.56 -6.64 -0.69
C ASP A 59 10.64 -7.44 -1.61
N PHE A 60 9.46 -7.83 -1.11
CA PHE A 60 8.43 -8.49 -1.91
C PHE A 60 8.03 -7.65 -3.13
N LEU A 61 7.68 -6.38 -2.93
CA LEU A 61 7.29 -5.47 -4.03
C LEU A 61 8.39 -5.33 -5.08
N LYS A 62 9.65 -5.15 -4.66
CA LYS A 62 10.79 -5.08 -5.58
C LYS A 62 11.00 -6.38 -6.36
N ARG A 63 10.82 -7.52 -5.72
CA ARG A 63 10.98 -8.86 -6.34
C ARG A 63 9.91 -9.15 -7.36
N GLU A 64 8.69 -8.68 -7.11
CA GLU A 64 7.58 -8.78 -8.05
C GLU A 64 7.65 -7.74 -9.18
N GLY A 65 8.63 -6.84 -9.15
CA GLY A 65 8.86 -5.86 -10.22
C GLY A 65 8.10 -4.55 -10.05
N PHE A 66 7.59 -4.26 -8.85
CA PHE A 66 6.94 -2.99 -8.56
C PHE A 66 7.98 -1.87 -8.41
N ASP A 67 7.64 -0.69 -8.89
CA ASP A 67 8.44 0.52 -8.76
C ASP A 67 7.87 1.44 -7.67
N SER A 68 8.73 1.97 -6.81
CA SER A 68 8.31 2.90 -5.74
C SER A 68 8.13 4.30 -6.32
N ILE A 69 6.89 4.81 -6.34
CA ILE A 69 6.55 6.08 -6.99
C ILE A 69 6.33 7.24 -6.01
N GLY A 70 6.28 6.98 -4.70
CA GLY A 70 6.19 8.04 -3.69
C GLY A 70 5.93 7.53 -2.27
N ARG A 71 6.05 8.42 -1.28
CA ARG A 71 5.67 8.19 0.11
C ARG A 71 4.74 9.31 0.55
N ASP A 72 3.54 8.94 0.98
CA ASP A 72 2.53 9.83 1.51
C ASP A 72 2.67 9.84 3.04
N ASP A 73 2.88 11.02 3.61
CA ASP A 73 2.91 11.25 5.06
C ASP A 73 1.54 11.83 5.43
N ALA A 74 0.57 10.95 5.65
CA ALA A 74 -0.82 11.28 5.97
C ALA A 74 -1.07 11.35 7.49
#